data_AF-A0A967Z8I6-F1
#
_entry.id   AF-A0A967Z8I6-F1
#
_cell.length_a   1.000
_cell.length_b   1.000
_cell.length_c   1.000
_cell.angle_alpha   90.00
_cell.angle_beta   90.00
_cell.angle_gamma   90.00
#
_symmetry.space_group_name_H-M   'P 1'
#
loop_
_entity.id
_entity.type
_entity.pdbx_description
1 polymer ?
#
loop_
_entity_poly.entity_id
_entity_poly.type
_entity_poly.pdbx_seq_one_letter_code
_entity_poly.pdbx_strand_id
1 'polypeptide(L)'
;RLNNRRGTAITAATCIAGSRFEELTWARKLVAAVRADKSSRIGIYAPGLDDAQERTLTALVAAAFAAAFKMPSYQSKPKKEWTLTSVKIFGVKPRLKLDDVRAQALGNNIARWFTALPPNALDANGYRRALQTLAKELGLGYEFIDDSKLTNLGAGAFLAVAQGNEHHDAGIVRLRYRPRRQKEADLALVGKGILFDTGGTNLKPFEGMLEMHTDMQGSAVALGSLVALAQLQVPYAIDAWLAITENRTSASAYKPQDVITAANGWNDDSSHPYRCRGPHGARGYASARGES
;
A
#
# COMPACT_ATOMS: atom_id res chain seq x y z
N ARG A 1 10.08 22.43 29.87
CA ARG A 1 8.61 22.31 30.07
C ARG A 1 8.09 23.67 30.56
N LEU A 2 6.90 24.08 30.16
CA LEU A 2 6.28 25.29 30.69
C LEU A 2 5.79 25.06 32.11
N ASN A 3 5.96 26.07 32.97
CA ASN A 3 5.40 26.08 34.32
C ASN A 3 3.90 26.40 34.25
N ASN A 4 3.08 25.43 33.88
CA ASN A 4 1.62 25.55 33.83
C ASN A 4 0.94 24.31 34.42
N ARG A 5 -0.35 24.43 34.78
CA ARG A 5 -1.15 23.33 35.37
C ARG A 5 -1.21 22.07 34.51
N ARG A 6 -0.92 22.18 33.20
CA ARG A 6 -0.97 21.07 32.24
C ARG A 6 0.39 20.42 32.03
N GLY A 7 1.47 20.93 32.62
CA GLY A 7 2.83 20.41 32.46
C GLY A 7 3.30 20.39 31.00
N THR A 8 2.96 21.44 30.22
CA THR A 8 3.19 21.44 28.75
C THR A 8 4.67 21.26 28.41
N ALA A 9 4.99 20.20 27.66
CA ALA A 9 6.30 20.02 27.05
C ALA A 9 6.43 20.87 25.80
N ILE A 10 7.60 21.47 25.61
CA ILE A 10 7.96 22.19 24.38
C ILE A 10 9.16 21.45 23.81
N THR A 11 9.04 21.06 22.55
CA THR A 11 10.13 20.53 21.75
C THR A 11 10.36 21.52 20.61
N ALA A 12 11.57 22.07 20.53
CA ALA A 12 12.00 22.91 19.43
C ALA A 12 12.95 22.12 18.54
N ALA A 13 12.76 22.22 17.24
CA ALA A 13 13.63 21.60 16.26
C ALA A 13 13.66 22.45 14.99
N THR A 14 14.80 22.48 14.33
CA THR A 14 14.98 23.15 13.04
C THR A 14 15.00 22.09 11.96
N CYS A 15 14.22 22.28 10.91
CA CYS A 15 14.33 21.51 9.68
C CYS A 15 15.24 22.28 8.72
N ILE A 16 16.35 21.67 8.29
CA ILE A 16 17.18 22.23 7.23
C ILE A 16 16.60 21.73 5.90
N ALA A 17 16.53 22.59 4.89
CA ALA A 17 16.04 22.21 3.57
C ALA A 17 16.84 21.02 3.02
N GLY A 18 16.13 20.02 2.51
CA GLY A 18 16.70 18.79 1.96
C GLY A 18 15.71 18.11 1.03
N SER A 19 16.00 16.87 0.64
CA SER A 19 15.09 16.04 -0.13
C SER A 19 13.78 15.78 0.64
N ARG A 20 12.72 15.40 -0.10
CA ARG A 20 11.43 15.05 0.52
C ARG A 20 11.56 13.89 1.52
N PHE A 21 12.46 12.95 1.25
CA PHE A 21 12.73 11.82 2.14
C PHE A 21 13.37 12.28 3.46
N GLU A 22 14.34 13.19 3.41
CA GLU A 22 14.99 13.73 4.60
C GLU A 22 14.02 14.53 5.47
N GLU A 23 13.15 15.33 4.84
CA GLU A 23 12.11 16.10 5.53
C GLU A 23 11.09 15.20 6.25
N LEU A 24 10.59 14.15 5.57
CA LEU A 24 9.70 13.16 6.19
C LEU A 24 10.41 12.39 7.31
N THR A 25 11.69 12.07 7.14
CA THR A 25 12.50 11.40 8.15
C THR A 25 12.70 12.29 9.38
N TRP A 26 12.98 13.57 9.18
CA TRP A 26 13.09 14.56 10.25
C TRP A 26 11.76 14.69 11.01
N ALA A 27 10.65 14.84 10.29
CA ALA A 27 9.32 14.94 10.89
C ALA A 27 8.96 13.70 11.72
N ARG A 28 9.25 12.49 11.21
CA ARG A 28 9.07 11.22 11.93
C ARG A 28 9.88 11.19 13.23
N LYS A 29 11.17 11.58 13.18
CA LYS A 29 12.05 11.61 14.36
C LYS A 29 11.53 12.61 15.41
N LEU A 30 11.09 13.80 14.99
CA LEU A 30 10.55 14.80 15.89
C LEU A 30 9.25 14.32 16.57
N VAL A 31 8.30 13.78 15.79
CA VAL A 31 7.06 13.21 16.34
C VAL A 31 7.34 12.05 17.30
N ALA A 32 8.34 11.20 17.01
CA ALA A 32 8.74 10.13 17.92
C ALA A 32 9.27 10.66 19.26
N ALA A 33 10.04 11.76 19.24
CA ALA A 33 10.49 12.43 20.46
C ALA A 33 9.32 13.01 21.26
N VAL A 34 8.38 13.70 20.60
CA VAL A 34 7.16 14.23 21.24
C VAL A 34 6.29 13.11 21.83
N ARG A 35 6.20 11.97 21.14
CA ARG A 35 5.45 10.79 21.61
C ARG A 35 6.03 10.21 22.90
N ALA A 36 7.32 10.39 23.18
CA ALA A 36 7.94 9.91 24.42
C ALA A 36 7.33 10.57 25.67
N ASP A 37 6.84 11.80 25.55
CA ASP A 37 6.10 12.50 26.61
C ASP A 37 4.67 11.96 26.83
N LYS A 38 4.20 11.01 26.00
CA LYS A 38 2.87 10.38 26.08
C LYS A 38 1.69 11.36 26.06
N SER A 39 1.89 12.55 25.47
CA SER A 39 0.86 13.60 25.40
C SER A 39 -0.21 13.25 24.38
N SER A 40 -1.50 13.28 24.77
CA SER A 40 -2.61 13.00 23.85
C SER A 40 -2.99 14.16 22.94
N ARG A 41 -2.35 15.32 23.10
CA ARG A 41 -2.60 16.54 22.32
C ARG A 41 -1.28 17.15 21.88
N ILE A 42 -1.16 17.49 20.61
CA ILE A 42 0.03 18.14 20.04
C ILE A 42 -0.36 19.52 19.53
N GLY A 43 0.45 20.53 19.88
CA GLY A 43 0.43 21.84 19.26
C GLY A 43 1.63 21.98 18.34
N ILE A 44 1.40 22.34 17.08
CA ILE A 44 2.45 22.66 16.11
C ILE A 44 2.41 24.17 15.89
N TYR A 45 3.48 24.86 16.24
CA TYR A 45 3.60 26.30 16.01
C TYR A 45 4.42 26.53 14.75
N ALA A 46 3.86 27.26 13.78
CA ALA A 46 4.53 27.66 12.56
C ALA A 46 4.53 29.20 12.47
N PRO A 47 5.72 29.86 12.56
CA PRO A 47 5.81 31.33 12.59
C PRO A 47 5.63 32.01 11.22
N GLY A 48 5.58 31.24 10.13
CA GLY A 48 5.39 31.71 8.75
C GLY A 48 4.92 30.58 7.83
N LEU A 49 4.50 30.92 6.60
CA LEU A 49 4.11 29.96 5.54
C LEU A 49 4.64 30.39 4.17
N ASP A 50 5.96 30.34 3.99
CA ASP A 50 6.47 30.11 2.64
C ASP A 50 6.23 28.64 2.22
N ASP A 51 6.47 28.32 0.95
CA ASP A 51 6.24 26.98 0.41
C ASP A 51 7.07 25.91 1.13
N ALA A 52 8.26 26.25 1.63
CA ALA A 52 9.10 25.31 2.36
C ALA A 52 8.51 25.00 3.73
N GLN A 53 8.08 26.02 4.46
CA GLN A 53 7.43 25.88 5.76
C GLN A 53 6.11 25.10 5.65
N GLU A 54 5.34 25.28 4.58
CA GLU A 54 4.12 24.51 4.33
C GLU A 54 4.41 23.02 4.06
N ARG A 55 5.45 22.71 3.28
CA ARG A 55 5.90 21.31 3.07
C ARG A 55 6.34 20.64 4.36
N THR A 56 7.01 21.38 5.24
CA THR A 56 7.50 20.87 6.54
C THR A 56 6.34 20.65 7.50
N LEU A 57 5.38 21.59 7.55
CA LEU A 57 4.15 21.42 8.30
C LEU A 57 3.36 20.19 7.83
N THR A 58 3.25 20.00 6.52
CA THR A 58 2.63 18.80 5.92
C THR A 58 3.31 17.51 6.39
N ALA A 59 4.65 17.48 6.37
CA ALA A 59 5.42 16.33 6.81
C ALA A 59 5.20 16.02 8.30
N LEU A 60 5.12 17.06 9.15
CA LEU A 60 4.84 16.91 10.59
C LEU A 60 3.45 16.36 10.86
N VAL A 61 2.43 16.88 10.17
CA VAL A 61 1.06 16.39 10.30
C VAL A 61 0.94 14.95 9.81
N ALA A 62 1.54 14.62 8.66
CA ALA A 62 1.60 13.24 8.15
C ALA A 62 2.32 12.29 9.11
N ALA A 63 3.44 12.72 9.70
CA ALA A 63 4.17 11.94 10.71
C ALA A 63 3.35 11.73 12.00
N ALA A 64 2.59 12.73 12.43
CA ALA A 64 1.68 12.61 13.57
C ALA A 64 0.58 11.58 13.31
N PHE A 65 -0.04 11.60 12.12
CA PHE A 65 -1.01 10.58 11.73
C PHE A 65 -0.37 9.19 11.63
N ALA A 66 0.82 9.08 11.03
CA ALA A 66 1.56 7.82 10.91
C ALA A 66 1.94 7.21 12.27
N ALA A 67 2.23 8.05 13.27
CA ALA A 67 2.57 7.63 14.63
C ALA A 67 1.34 7.27 15.47
N ALA A 68 0.19 7.88 15.18
CA ALA A 68 -1.09 7.60 15.83
C ALA A 68 -1.83 6.40 15.22
N PHE A 69 -1.47 5.99 14.00
CA PHE A 69 -2.10 4.86 13.33
C PHE A 69 -1.73 3.52 14.01
N LYS A 70 -2.75 2.68 14.23
CA LYS A 70 -2.59 1.39 14.89
C LYS A 70 -2.08 0.35 13.89
N MET A 71 -0.82 -0.04 14.06
CA MET A 71 -0.21 -1.12 13.29
C MET A 71 -0.57 -2.49 13.88
N PRO A 72 -0.51 -3.58 13.10
CA PRO A 72 -0.62 -4.93 13.64
C PRO A 72 0.43 -5.17 14.73
N SER A 73 0.05 -5.91 15.78
CA SER A 73 0.95 -6.27 16.88
C SER A 73 0.69 -7.71 17.31
N TYR A 74 1.76 -8.49 17.41
CA TYR A 74 1.73 -9.90 17.82
C TYR A 74 2.37 -10.12 19.21
N GLN A 75 2.56 -9.03 19.97
CA GLN A 75 3.09 -9.12 21.34
C GLN A 75 2.02 -9.67 22.28
N SER A 76 2.35 -10.70 23.06
CA SER A 76 1.41 -11.35 24.00
C SER A 76 0.89 -10.41 25.09
N LYS A 77 1.64 -9.35 25.42
CA LYS A 77 1.22 -8.28 26.34
C LYS A 77 1.15 -6.97 25.56
N PRO A 78 -0.05 -6.47 25.21
CA PRO A 78 -0.18 -5.22 24.50
C PRO A 78 0.34 -4.08 25.37
N LYS A 79 1.32 -3.31 24.86
CA LYS A 79 1.74 -2.07 25.50
C LYS A 79 0.61 -1.05 25.42
N LYS A 80 0.45 -0.21 26.45
CA LYS A 80 -0.50 0.90 26.42
C LYS A 80 -0.21 1.79 25.20
N GLU A 81 -1.13 1.79 24.26
CA GLU A 81 -1.00 2.53 23.01
C GLU A 81 -1.08 4.04 23.30
N TRP A 82 -0.32 4.81 22.52
CA TRP A 82 -0.38 6.25 22.56
C TRP A 82 -1.57 6.71 21.72
N THR A 83 -2.53 7.39 22.34
CA THR A 83 -3.70 7.91 21.64
C THR A 83 -3.55 9.41 21.42
N LEU A 84 -3.42 9.82 20.16
CA LEU A 84 -3.45 11.21 19.76
C LEU A 84 -4.90 11.64 19.52
N THR A 85 -5.40 12.54 20.36
CA THR A 85 -6.80 13.03 20.33
C THR A 85 -6.95 14.35 19.59
N SER A 86 -5.90 15.17 19.50
CA SER A 86 -5.96 16.43 18.77
C SER A 86 -4.58 16.90 18.32
N VAL A 87 -4.50 17.40 17.08
CA VAL A 87 -3.39 18.22 16.58
C VAL A 87 -3.94 19.62 16.33
N LYS A 88 -3.32 20.64 16.95
CA LYS A 88 -3.66 22.04 16.71
C LYS A 88 -2.47 22.75 16.07
N ILE A 89 -2.74 23.52 15.02
CA ILE A 89 -1.74 24.34 14.35
C ILE A 89 -1.93 25.78 14.83
N PHE A 90 -0.84 26.42 15.24
CA PHE A 90 -0.81 27.78 15.78
C PHE A 90 0.11 28.70 14.96
N GLY A 91 -0.09 30.02 15.08
CA GLY A 91 0.73 31.06 14.47
C GLY A 91 0.18 31.59 13.15
N VAL A 92 -0.26 30.70 12.27
CA VAL A 92 -0.70 31.02 10.91
C VAL A 92 -1.96 30.22 10.56
N LYS A 93 -2.86 30.80 9.76
CA LYS A 93 -3.92 30.03 9.12
C LYS A 93 -3.27 29.19 8.02
N PRO A 94 -3.23 27.85 8.12
CA PRO A 94 -2.59 27.03 7.11
C PRO A 94 -3.25 27.26 5.75
N ARG A 95 -2.46 27.48 4.69
CA ARG A 95 -2.89 27.19 3.31
C ARG A 95 -3.05 25.68 3.08
N LEU A 96 -2.46 24.89 3.98
CA LEU A 96 -2.50 23.45 3.98
C LEU A 96 -3.93 22.92 3.96
N LYS A 97 -4.24 22.17 2.90
CA LYS A 97 -5.46 21.36 2.81
C LYS A 97 -5.33 20.16 3.73
N LEU A 98 -5.75 20.32 4.98
CA LEU A 98 -5.61 19.27 6.01
C LEU A 98 -6.32 17.97 5.64
N ASP A 99 -7.43 18.06 4.89
CA ASP A 99 -8.14 16.88 4.42
C ASP A 99 -7.32 16.09 3.40
N ASP A 100 -6.57 16.76 2.51
CA ASP A 100 -5.60 16.14 1.59
C ASP A 100 -4.54 15.36 2.37
N VAL A 101 -3.94 15.99 3.39
CA VAL A 101 -2.92 15.33 4.23
C VAL A 101 -3.50 14.15 4.99
N ARG A 102 -4.72 14.27 5.52
CA ARG A 102 -5.39 13.19 6.23
C ARG A 102 -5.69 12.01 5.32
N ALA A 103 -6.22 12.26 4.13
CA ALA A 103 -6.54 11.23 3.15
C ALA A 103 -5.29 10.49 2.67
N GLN A 104 -4.23 11.24 2.33
CA GLN A 104 -2.93 10.66 1.95
C GLN A 104 -2.31 9.85 3.09
N ALA A 105 -2.36 10.36 4.32
CA ALA A 105 -1.86 9.64 5.49
C ALA A 105 -2.63 8.35 5.76
N LEU A 106 -3.96 8.36 5.60
CA LEU A 106 -4.78 7.14 5.72
C LEU A 106 -4.39 6.11 4.66
N GLY A 107 -4.33 6.51 3.38
CA GLY A 107 -3.92 5.63 2.29
C GLY A 107 -2.53 5.01 2.52
N ASN A 108 -1.55 5.83 2.88
CA ASN A 108 -0.19 5.36 3.21
C ASN A 108 -0.19 4.42 4.41
N ASN A 109 -0.97 4.70 5.45
CA ASN A 109 -1.03 3.86 6.64
C ASN A 109 -1.71 2.51 6.38
N ILE A 110 -2.72 2.45 5.50
CA ILE A 110 -3.31 1.18 5.04
C ILE A 110 -2.26 0.37 4.28
N ALA A 111 -1.50 0.99 3.36
CA ALA A 111 -0.44 0.30 2.64
C ALA A 111 0.62 -0.28 3.59
N ARG A 112 1.06 0.54 4.57
CA ARG A 112 1.96 0.10 5.65
C ARG A 112 1.37 -1.04 6.46
N TRP A 113 0.08 -0.99 6.79
CA TRP A 113 -0.59 -1.99 7.61
C TRP A 113 -0.56 -3.36 6.95
N PHE A 114 -0.92 -3.44 5.67
CA PHE A 114 -0.84 -4.69 4.90
C PHE A 114 0.60 -5.19 4.78
N THR A 115 1.54 -4.29 4.47
CA THR A 115 2.97 -4.64 4.35
C THR A 115 3.56 -5.17 5.66
N ALA A 116 3.05 -4.71 6.80
CA ALA A 116 3.55 -5.12 8.12
C ALA A 116 2.97 -6.44 8.61
N LEU A 117 1.96 -7.01 7.94
CA LEU A 117 1.42 -8.30 8.31
C LEU A 117 2.40 -9.41 7.90
N PRO A 118 2.66 -10.38 8.80
CA PRO A 118 3.44 -11.55 8.45
C PRO A 118 2.65 -12.45 7.48
N PRO A 119 3.34 -13.26 6.66
CA PRO A 119 2.70 -14.05 5.59
C PRO A 119 1.73 -15.10 6.12
N ASN A 120 1.91 -15.59 7.36
CA ASN A 120 0.95 -16.50 7.99
C ASN A 120 -0.35 -15.84 8.46
N ALA A 121 -0.39 -14.50 8.52
CA ALA A 121 -1.60 -13.73 8.84
C ALA A 121 -2.22 -13.08 7.60
N LEU A 122 -1.42 -12.84 6.54
CA LEU A 122 -1.86 -12.28 5.26
C LEU A 122 -1.67 -13.30 4.13
N ASP A 123 -2.45 -14.38 4.18
CA ASP A 123 -2.68 -15.27 3.05
C ASP A 123 -3.74 -14.71 2.09
N ALA A 124 -3.99 -15.37 0.95
CA ALA A 124 -4.92 -14.84 -0.07
C ALA A 124 -6.34 -14.70 0.49
N ASN A 125 -6.81 -15.68 1.26
CA ASN A 125 -8.06 -15.62 2.00
C ASN A 125 -8.13 -14.43 2.98
N GLY A 126 -7.10 -14.24 3.81
CA GLY A 126 -6.99 -13.18 4.80
C GLY A 126 -6.97 -11.80 4.17
N TYR A 127 -6.24 -11.64 3.07
CA TYR A 127 -6.22 -10.40 2.31
C TYR A 127 -7.60 -10.09 1.73
N ARG A 128 -8.25 -11.06 1.09
CA ARG A 128 -9.62 -10.87 0.55
C ARG A 128 -10.61 -10.45 1.63
N ARG A 129 -10.58 -11.09 2.80
CA ARG A 129 -11.44 -10.69 3.94
C ARG A 129 -11.17 -9.25 4.40
N ALA A 130 -9.90 -8.87 4.51
CA ALA A 130 -9.53 -7.50 4.88
C ALA A 130 -10.02 -6.48 3.84
N LEU A 131 -9.90 -6.79 2.55
CA LEU A 131 -10.40 -5.95 1.46
C LEU A 131 -11.93 -5.83 1.47
N GLN A 132 -12.66 -6.92 1.73
CA GLN A 132 -14.12 -6.90 1.85
C GLN A 132 -14.59 -6.02 3.01
N THR A 133 -13.96 -6.14 4.18
CA THR A 133 -14.26 -5.31 5.35
C THR A 133 -14.01 -3.83 5.03
N LEU A 134 -12.83 -3.52 4.49
CA LEU A 134 -12.46 -2.15 4.15
C LEU A 134 -13.39 -1.56 3.07
N ALA A 135 -13.76 -2.36 2.06
CA ALA A 135 -14.69 -1.94 1.02
C ALA A 135 -16.05 -1.58 1.60
N LYS A 136 -16.57 -2.40 2.53
CA LYS A 136 -17.83 -2.12 3.23
C LYS A 136 -17.75 -0.85 4.06
N GLU A 137 -16.69 -0.68 4.85
CA GLU A 137 -16.50 0.48 5.72
C GLU A 137 -16.37 1.79 4.94
N LEU A 138 -15.76 1.75 3.75
CA LEU A 138 -15.52 2.91 2.91
C LEU A 138 -16.56 3.10 1.80
N GLY A 139 -17.56 2.23 1.70
CA GLY A 139 -18.57 2.28 0.63
C GLY A 139 -18.01 2.03 -0.77
N LEU A 140 -16.92 1.26 -0.89
CA LEU A 140 -16.34 0.85 -2.17
C LEU A 140 -17.06 -0.40 -2.69
N GLY A 141 -17.25 -0.50 -4.00
CA GLY A 141 -17.68 -1.75 -4.63
C GLY A 141 -16.56 -2.78 -4.53
N TYR A 142 -16.92 -4.04 -4.25
CA TYR A 142 -16.00 -5.18 -4.19
C TYR A 142 -16.44 -6.25 -5.19
N GLU A 143 -15.50 -6.77 -5.97
CA GLU A 143 -15.69 -7.95 -6.83
C GLU A 143 -14.43 -8.83 -6.72
N PHE A 144 -14.63 -10.14 -6.63
CA PHE A 144 -13.56 -11.12 -6.69
C PHE A 144 -13.71 -11.95 -7.96
N ILE A 145 -12.60 -12.12 -8.68
CA ILE A 145 -12.50 -12.91 -9.91
C ILE A 145 -11.62 -14.11 -9.56
N ASP A 146 -12.26 -15.26 -9.45
CA ASP A 146 -11.64 -16.53 -9.07
C ASP A 146 -10.99 -17.25 -10.26
N ASP A 147 -10.33 -18.38 -9.97
CA ASP A 147 -9.64 -19.22 -10.94
C ASP A 147 -10.54 -19.64 -12.11
N SER A 148 -11.81 -19.99 -11.86
CA SER A 148 -12.74 -20.41 -12.91
C SER A 148 -13.04 -19.26 -13.87
N LYS A 149 -13.36 -18.08 -13.34
CA LYS A 149 -13.61 -16.89 -14.15
C LYS A 149 -12.34 -16.43 -14.88
N LEU A 150 -11.18 -16.50 -14.23
CA LEU A 150 -9.89 -16.17 -14.85
C LEU A 150 -9.51 -17.14 -15.98
N THR A 151 -9.85 -18.43 -15.83
CA THR A 151 -9.67 -19.44 -16.89
C THR A 151 -10.52 -19.10 -18.10
N ASN A 152 -11.80 -18.78 -17.90
CA ASN A 152 -12.70 -18.38 -18.98
C ASN A 152 -12.27 -17.07 -19.66
N LEU A 153 -11.61 -16.18 -18.92
CA LEU A 153 -11.03 -14.93 -19.45
C LEU A 153 -9.67 -15.13 -20.13
N GLY A 154 -9.14 -16.37 -20.18
CA GLY A 154 -7.83 -16.65 -20.78
C GLY A 154 -6.65 -16.07 -20.01
N ALA A 155 -6.79 -15.81 -18.70
CA ALA A 155 -5.75 -15.19 -17.87
C ALA A 155 -4.59 -16.14 -17.50
N GLY A 156 -4.07 -16.88 -18.49
CA GLY A 156 -3.09 -17.95 -18.29
C GLY A 156 -1.81 -17.51 -17.59
N ALA A 157 -1.34 -16.29 -17.83
CA ALA A 157 -0.16 -15.73 -17.13
C ALA A 157 -0.35 -15.65 -15.61
N PHE A 158 -1.54 -15.24 -15.14
CA PHE A 158 -1.84 -15.22 -13.71
C PHE A 158 -2.04 -16.64 -13.17
N LEU A 159 -2.83 -17.46 -13.88
CA LEU A 159 -3.13 -18.83 -13.49
C LEU A 159 -1.88 -19.69 -13.35
N ALA A 160 -0.89 -19.49 -14.23
CA ALA A 160 0.38 -20.20 -14.16
C ALA A 160 1.19 -19.87 -12.90
N VAL A 161 1.10 -18.64 -12.37
CA VAL A 161 1.72 -18.30 -11.07
C VAL A 161 0.89 -18.88 -9.92
N ALA A 162 -0.45 -18.80 -10.04
CA ALA A 162 -1.37 -19.19 -8.99
C ALA A 162 -1.50 -20.72 -8.79
N GLN A 163 -1.27 -21.53 -9.82
CA GLN A 163 -1.44 -23.00 -9.78
C GLN A 163 -0.55 -23.70 -8.74
N GLY A 164 0.48 -23.03 -8.24
CA GLY A 164 1.30 -23.54 -7.13
C GLY A 164 0.57 -23.58 -5.78
N ASN A 165 -0.56 -22.88 -5.66
CA ASN A 165 -1.34 -22.78 -4.43
C ASN A 165 -2.38 -23.88 -4.34
N GLU A 166 -2.29 -24.70 -3.30
CA GLU A 166 -3.18 -25.85 -3.08
C GLU A 166 -4.64 -25.45 -2.81
N HIS A 167 -4.86 -24.29 -2.20
CA HIS A 167 -6.19 -23.85 -1.76
C HIS A 167 -6.99 -23.08 -2.81
N HIS A 168 -6.43 -22.83 -4.00
CA HIS A 168 -7.10 -22.10 -5.10
C HIS A 168 -7.82 -20.81 -4.63
N ASP A 169 -7.24 -20.13 -3.65
CA ASP A 169 -7.79 -18.95 -2.98
C ASP A 169 -7.21 -17.64 -3.53
N ALA A 170 -6.29 -17.76 -4.49
CA ALA A 170 -5.76 -16.71 -5.34
C ALA A 170 -6.84 -16.19 -6.32
N GLY A 171 -6.62 -14.98 -6.82
CA GLY A 171 -7.45 -14.38 -7.85
C GLY A 171 -7.24 -12.88 -7.95
N ILE A 172 -8.11 -12.22 -8.70
CA ILE A 172 -8.05 -10.77 -8.87
C ILE A 172 -9.21 -10.12 -8.13
N VAL A 173 -8.90 -9.20 -7.22
CA VAL A 173 -9.90 -8.36 -6.58
C VAL A 173 -10.01 -7.04 -7.33
N ARG A 174 -11.24 -6.64 -7.66
CA ARG A 174 -11.57 -5.33 -8.20
C ARG A 174 -12.31 -4.52 -7.14
N LEU A 175 -11.71 -3.41 -6.71
CA LEU A 175 -12.36 -2.40 -5.88
C LEU A 175 -12.79 -1.21 -6.72
N ARG A 176 -13.97 -0.67 -6.44
CA ARG A 176 -14.60 0.37 -7.28
C ARG A 176 -15.02 1.57 -6.47
N TYR A 177 -14.51 2.74 -6.82
CA TYR A 177 -15.03 4.03 -6.39
C TYR A 177 -15.82 4.65 -7.55
N ARG A 178 -17.08 5.05 -7.30
CA ARG A 178 -17.99 5.61 -8.31
C ARG A 178 -18.64 6.90 -7.82
N PRO A 179 -18.02 8.07 -8.06
CA PRO A 179 -18.67 9.34 -7.81
C PRO A 179 -19.86 9.47 -8.76
N ARG A 180 -20.97 10.04 -8.27
CA ARG A 180 -22.16 10.37 -9.09
C ARG A 180 -22.72 9.20 -9.91
N ARG A 181 -22.52 7.95 -9.47
CA ARG A 181 -23.03 6.72 -10.12
C ARG A 181 -22.52 6.51 -11.56
N GLN A 182 -21.33 7.00 -11.88
CA GLN A 182 -20.65 6.65 -13.13
C GLN A 182 -20.51 5.11 -13.24
N LYS A 183 -20.58 4.57 -14.46
CA LYS A 183 -20.48 3.12 -14.70
C LYS A 183 -19.03 2.71 -14.93
N GLU A 184 -18.40 3.35 -15.90
CA GLU A 184 -17.02 3.09 -16.32
C GLU A 184 -16.03 3.80 -15.41
N ALA A 185 -14.80 3.31 -15.39
CA ALA A 185 -13.72 3.93 -14.64
C ALA A 185 -12.93 4.87 -15.55
N ASP A 186 -12.63 6.08 -15.05
CA ASP A 186 -11.74 7.03 -15.70
C ASP A 186 -10.26 6.65 -15.46
N LEU A 187 -9.98 5.96 -14.35
CA LEU A 187 -8.64 5.56 -13.94
C LEU A 187 -8.64 4.12 -13.41
N ALA A 188 -7.64 3.34 -13.85
CA ALA A 188 -7.34 2.02 -13.31
C ALA A 188 -6.00 2.02 -12.57
N LEU A 189 -6.02 1.61 -11.31
CA LEU A 189 -4.84 1.32 -10.50
C LEU A 189 -4.62 -0.19 -10.51
N VAL A 190 -3.45 -0.66 -10.94
CA VAL A 190 -3.14 -2.10 -10.98
C VAL A 190 -2.01 -2.39 -10.00
N GLY A 191 -2.25 -3.32 -9.08
CA GLY A 191 -1.32 -3.65 -8.01
C GLY A 191 -0.95 -5.13 -7.99
N LYS A 192 0.35 -5.40 -8.06
CA LYS A 192 0.91 -6.74 -7.82
C LYS A 192 0.71 -7.14 -6.36
N GLY A 193 0.06 -8.26 -6.11
CA GLY A 193 -0.25 -8.79 -4.79
C GLY A 193 0.32 -10.18 -4.55
N ILE A 194 1.63 -10.36 -4.75
CA ILE A 194 2.31 -11.62 -4.39
C ILE A 194 2.58 -11.63 -2.89
N LEU A 195 1.77 -12.37 -2.13
CA LEU A 195 1.77 -12.32 -0.65
C LEU A 195 2.97 -13.00 -0.03
N PHE A 196 3.52 -13.99 -0.74
CA PHE A 196 4.82 -14.55 -0.47
C PHE A 196 5.39 -15.12 -1.75
N ASP A 197 6.66 -14.83 -2.03
CA ASP A 197 7.37 -15.29 -3.21
C ASP A 197 8.53 -16.21 -2.83
N THR A 198 8.33 -17.54 -2.94
CA THR A 198 9.42 -18.49 -2.76
C THR A 198 10.34 -18.55 -3.98
N GLY A 199 9.91 -18.01 -5.13
CA GLY A 199 10.51 -18.23 -6.44
C GLY A 199 9.90 -19.40 -7.23
N GLY A 200 8.91 -20.10 -6.66
CA GLY A 200 8.26 -21.25 -7.31
C GLY A 200 9.23 -22.43 -7.45
N THR A 201 9.29 -23.07 -8.63
CA THR A 201 10.28 -24.12 -8.91
C THR A 201 11.72 -23.60 -8.95
N ASN A 202 11.90 -22.29 -9.15
CA ASN A 202 13.22 -21.66 -9.12
C ASN A 202 13.43 -20.98 -7.77
N LEU A 203 13.60 -21.83 -6.76
CA LEU A 203 13.60 -21.45 -5.35
C LEU A 203 14.67 -20.37 -5.07
N LYS A 204 14.26 -19.29 -4.42
CA LYS A 204 15.18 -18.26 -3.97
C LYS A 204 16.13 -18.83 -2.90
N PRO A 205 17.40 -18.38 -2.86
CA PRO A 205 18.24 -18.58 -1.70
C PRO A 205 17.58 -18.03 -0.43
N PHE A 206 17.92 -18.59 0.73
CA PHE A 206 17.32 -18.24 2.02
C PHE A 206 17.28 -16.72 2.27
N GLU A 207 18.41 -16.02 2.11
CA GLU A 207 18.49 -14.57 2.32
C GLU A 207 17.55 -13.79 1.39
N GLY A 208 17.39 -14.27 0.15
CA GLY A 208 16.48 -13.66 -0.83
C GLY A 208 14.99 -13.91 -0.53
N MET A 209 14.66 -14.77 0.44
CA MET A 209 13.29 -15.12 0.80
C MET A 209 12.78 -14.38 2.06
N LEU A 210 13.68 -13.91 2.93
CA LEU A 210 13.35 -13.35 4.25
C LEU A 210 12.31 -12.21 4.22
N GLU A 211 12.37 -11.35 3.20
CA GLU A 211 11.51 -10.17 3.09
C GLU A 211 10.42 -10.31 2.00
N MET A 212 10.22 -11.50 1.43
CA MET A 212 9.32 -11.69 0.28
C MET A 212 7.83 -11.57 0.60
N HIS A 213 7.46 -11.42 1.87
CA HIS A 213 6.12 -10.98 2.25
C HIS A 213 5.79 -9.56 1.77
N THR A 214 6.82 -8.78 1.40
CA THR A 214 6.68 -7.41 0.88
C THR A 214 6.38 -7.34 -0.62
N ASP A 215 6.39 -8.47 -1.34
CA ASP A 215 6.20 -8.49 -2.80
C ASP A 215 4.75 -8.16 -3.25
N MET A 216 3.88 -7.90 -2.27
CA MET A 216 2.51 -7.40 -2.41
C MET A 216 2.37 -5.88 -2.18
N GLN A 217 3.47 -5.16 -1.91
CA GLN A 217 3.42 -3.71 -1.66
C GLN A 217 2.75 -2.94 -2.81
N GLY A 218 2.86 -3.42 -4.05
CA GLY A 218 2.17 -2.84 -5.21
C GLY A 218 0.65 -2.83 -5.04
N SER A 219 0.04 -3.94 -4.60
CA SER A 219 -1.40 -3.99 -4.30
C SER A 219 -1.78 -3.17 -3.08
N ALA A 220 -0.90 -3.11 -2.06
CA ALA A 220 -1.11 -2.28 -0.88
C ALA A 220 -1.13 -0.78 -1.24
N VAL A 221 -0.23 -0.33 -2.12
CA VAL A 221 -0.17 1.05 -2.61
C VAL A 221 -1.38 1.37 -3.49
N ALA A 222 -1.74 0.51 -4.44
CA ALA A 222 -2.92 0.71 -5.28
C ALA A 222 -4.21 0.86 -4.43
N LEU A 223 -4.35 0.02 -3.40
CA LEU A 223 -5.43 0.14 -2.42
C LEU A 223 -5.37 1.47 -1.65
N GLY A 224 -4.21 1.81 -1.09
CA GLY A 224 -4.03 3.05 -0.32
C GLY A 224 -4.35 4.30 -1.14
N SER A 225 -3.93 4.33 -2.40
CA SER A 225 -4.25 5.39 -3.36
C SER A 225 -5.75 5.47 -3.63
N LEU A 226 -6.43 4.34 -3.89
CA LEU A 226 -7.89 4.32 -4.06
C LEU A 226 -8.60 4.90 -2.82
N VAL A 227 -8.19 4.49 -1.62
CA VAL A 227 -8.79 4.98 -0.37
C VAL A 227 -8.57 6.48 -0.20
N ALA A 228 -7.36 6.98 -0.44
CA ALA A 228 -7.07 8.41 -0.36
C ALA A 228 -7.94 9.22 -1.35
N LEU A 229 -8.07 8.75 -2.60
CA LEU A 229 -8.87 9.40 -3.62
C LEU A 229 -10.37 9.37 -3.30
N ALA A 230 -10.88 8.25 -2.77
CA ALA A 230 -12.27 8.14 -2.33
C ALA A 230 -12.58 9.06 -1.14
N GLN A 231 -11.66 9.17 -0.18
CA GLN A 231 -11.79 10.10 0.96
C GLN A 231 -11.79 11.57 0.52
N LEU A 232 -11.04 11.90 -0.53
CA LEU A 232 -11.05 13.24 -1.13
C LEU A 232 -12.26 13.50 -2.02
N GLN A 233 -13.14 12.51 -2.17
CA GLN A 233 -14.36 12.60 -2.99
C GLN A 233 -14.05 13.13 -4.40
N VAL A 234 -12.96 12.65 -5.00
CA VAL A 234 -12.56 13.09 -6.34
C VAL A 234 -13.68 12.83 -7.35
N PRO A 235 -13.81 13.66 -8.40
CA PRO A 235 -14.94 13.60 -9.32
C PRO A 235 -14.84 12.48 -10.38
N TYR A 236 -13.78 11.67 -10.34
CA TYR A 236 -13.47 10.63 -11.33
C TYR A 236 -13.75 9.23 -10.76
N ALA A 237 -14.30 8.34 -11.57
CA ALA A 237 -14.48 6.92 -11.24
C ALA A 237 -13.15 6.18 -11.31
N ILE A 238 -12.88 5.35 -10.30
CA ILE A 238 -11.59 4.66 -10.17
C ILE A 238 -11.82 3.19 -9.88
N ASP A 239 -11.08 2.33 -10.58
CA ASP A 239 -10.94 0.92 -10.25
C ASP A 239 -9.54 0.62 -9.71
N ALA A 240 -9.46 -0.16 -8.64
CA ALA A 240 -8.21 -0.80 -8.24
C ALA A 240 -8.30 -2.30 -8.49
N TRP A 241 -7.38 -2.82 -9.30
CA TRP A 241 -7.25 -4.23 -9.66
C TRP A 241 -6.04 -4.82 -8.93
N LEU A 242 -6.30 -5.73 -8.01
CA LEU A 242 -5.29 -6.31 -7.14
C LEU A 242 -5.14 -7.80 -7.49
N ALA A 243 -4.00 -8.17 -8.07
CA ALA A 243 -3.72 -9.56 -8.44
C ALA A 243 -3.12 -10.29 -7.24
N ILE A 244 -3.95 -11.03 -6.49
CA ILE A 244 -3.62 -11.61 -5.19
C ILE A 244 -3.29 -13.09 -5.37
N THR A 245 -2.06 -13.47 -5.07
CA THR A 245 -1.61 -14.88 -5.11
C THR A 245 -0.38 -15.07 -4.24
N GLU A 246 0.03 -16.30 -4.01
CA GLU A 246 1.38 -16.64 -3.56
C GLU A 246 2.11 -17.35 -4.70
N ASN A 247 3.44 -17.18 -4.78
CA ASN A 247 4.28 -17.96 -5.69
C ASN A 247 4.97 -19.06 -4.87
N ARG A 248 4.30 -20.21 -4.74
CA ARG A 248 4.72 -21.36 -3.95
C ARG A 248 5.44 -22.40 -4.80
N THR A 249 6.30 -23.17 -4.14
CA THR A 249 6.86 -24.41 -4.71
C THR A 249 5.90 -25.56 -4.41
N SER A 250 5.42 -26.25 -5.44
CA SER A 250 4.54 -27.41 -5.31
C SER A 250 4.66 -28.32 -6.53
N ALA A 251 4.03 -29.50 -6.49
CA ALA A 251 3.97 -30.43 -7.62
C ALA A 251 3.24 -29.85 -8.84
N SER A 252 2.30 -28.91 -8.61
CA SER A 252 1.54 -28.22 -9.66
C SER A 252 2.17 -26.90 -10.09
N ALA A 253 3.28 -26.47 -9.47
CA ALA A 253 3.95 -25.23 -9.83
C ALA A 253 4.46 -25.26 -11.28
N TYR A 254 4.39 -24.11 -11.96
CA TYR A 254 4.94 -23.99 -13.31
C TYR A 254 6.46 -24.20 -13.28
N LYS A 255 7.00 -24.72 -14.37
CA LYS A 255 8.45 -24.95 -14.54
C LYS A 255 9.07 -23.84 -15.38
N PRO A 256 10.39 -23.60 -15.24
CA PRO A 256 11.09 -22.73 -16.16
C PRO A 256 10.93 -23.27 -17.58
N GLN A 257 10.73 -22.37 -18.54
CA GLN A 257 10.45 -22.68 -19.95
C GLN A 257 9.06 -23.25 -20.26
N ASP A 258 8.16 -23.40 -19.29
CA ASP A 258 6.73 -23.62 -19.60
C ASP A 258 6.24 -22.44 -20.48
N VAL A 259 5.46 -22.77 -21.52
CA VAL A 259 4.87 -21.81 -22.46
C VAL A 259 3.47 -21.46 -21.98
N ILE A 260 3.20 -20.17 -21.82
CA ILE A 260 1.93 -19.68 -21.29
C ILE A 260 1.29 -18.69 -22.27
N THR A 261 -0.03 -18.79 -22.42
CA THR A 261 -0.86 -17.83 -23.15
C THR A 261 -1.41 -16.76 -22.19
N ALA A 262 -1.23 -15.49 -22.54
CA ALA A 262 -1.82 -14.37 -21.82
C ALA A 262 -3.22 -13.99 -22.35
N ALA A 263 -4.00 -13.26 -21.55
CA ALA A 263 -5.40 -12.91 -21.86
C ALA A 263 -5.61 -12.09 -23.13
N ASN A 264 -4.60 -11.34 -23.59
CA ASN A 264 -4.64 -10.59 -24.85
C ASN A 264 -4.35 -11.46 -26.08
N GLY A 265 -4.34 -12.79 -25.94
CA GLY A 265 -4.04 -13.73 -27.02
C GLY A 265 -2.59 -13.64 -27.50
N TRP A 266 -1.70 -12.95 -26.77
CA TRP A 266 -0.30 -12.84 -27.14
C TRP A 266 0.38 -14.20 -27.00
N ASN A 267 0.44 -14.86 -28.15
CA ASN A 267 1.07 -16.13 -28.46
C ASN A 267 1.86 -15.86 -29.75
N ASP A 268 2.95 -15.11 -29.70
CA ASP A 268 3.57 -14.68 -30.97
C ASP A 268 4.38 -15.82 -31.62
N ASP A 269 3.81 -16.38 -32.69
CA ASP A 269 4.39 -17.38 -33.62
C ASP A 269 5.51 -16.77 -34.50
N SER A 270 5.68 -15.43 -34.48
CA SER A 270 6.77 -14.74 -35.20
C SER A 270 7.90 -14.22 -34.29
N SER A 271 7.76 -14.31 -32.96
CA SER A 271 8.81 -13.88 -32.02
C SER A 271 8.79 -14.56 -30.63
N HIS A 272 9.00 -15.88 -30.57
CA HIS A 272 9.26 -16.67 -29.34
C HIS A 272 8.15 -16.68 -28.25
N PRO A 273 7.68 -17.86 -27.78
CA PRO A 273 6.67 -17.95 -26.71
C PRO A 273 7.11 -17.29 -25.39
N TYR A 274 6.15 -16.76 -24.61
CA TYR A 274 6.40 -16.36 -23.20
C TYR A 274 6.82 -17.59 -22.41
N ARG A 275 8.13 -17.78 -22.32
CA ARG A 275 8.75 -18.76 -21.45
C ARG A 275 8.84 -18.18 -20.07
N CYS A 276 8.35 -18.93 -19.08
CA CYS A 276 8.65 -18.69 -17.68
C CYS A 276 10.16 -18.49 -17.47
N ARG A 277 10.58 -17.25 -17.25
CA ARG A 277 11.99 -16.92 -16.94
C ARG A 277 12.22 -17.10 -15.44
N GLY A 278 13.33 -17.73 -15.07
CA GLY A 278 13.83 -17.76 -13.70
C GLY A 278 14.14 -16.34 -13.14
N PRO A 279 14.51 -16.21 -11.86
CA PRO A 279 14.50 -14.97 -11.10
C PRO A 279 15.50 -13.90 -11.59
N HIS A 280 16.37 -14.20 -12.55
CA HIS A 280 17.23 -13.21 -13.20
C HIS A 280 16.51 -12.35 -14.27
N GLY A 281 15.23 -12.61 -14.56
CA GLY A 281 14.47 -11.93 -15.62
C GLY A 281 13.43 -10.90 -15.18
N ALA A 282 13.18 -10.70 -13.88
CA ALA A 282 12.07 -9.87 -13.40
C ALA A 282 12.38 -8.35 -13.29
N ARG A 283 13.50 -7.87 -13.87
CA ARG A 283 13.81 -6.43 -14.01
C ARG A 283 13.63 -6.03 -15.48
N GLY A 284 12.60 -5.25 -15.76
CA GLY A 284 12.12 -4.92 -17.11
C GLY A 284 10.83 -5.70 -17.34
N TYR A 285 9.65 -5.10 -17.46
CA TYR A 285 9.33 -4.08 -18.44
C TYR A 285 8.28 -3.10 -17.88
N ALA A 286 8.71 -1.87 -17.62
CA ALA A 286 7.85 -0.69 -17.57
C ALA A 286 8.48 0.34 -18.52
N SER A 287 8.35 0.09 -19.82
CA SER A 287 8.77 0.99 -20.90
C SER A 287 8.32 0.38 -22.22
N ALA A 288 7.02 0.45 -22.51
CA ALA A 288 6.60 0.54 -23.90
C ALA A 288 6.99 1.95 -24.35
N ARG A 289 8.19 2.07 -24.93
CA ARG A 289 8.53 3.26 -25.72
C ARG A 289 7.60 3.23 -26.94
N GLY A 290 6.93 4.34 -27.16
CA GLY A 290 6.49 4.71 -28.50
C GLY A 290 7.70 4.98 -29.40
N GLU A 291 7.40 5.24 -30.68
CA GLU A 291 8.26 5.25 -31.86
C GLU A 291 8.37 3.84 -32.48
N SER A 292 7.88 3.57 -33.68
CA SER A 292 7.53 4.41 -34.85
C SER A 292 6.32 3.84 -35.60
#